data_AF-A0A4P6B8P2-F1
#
_entry.id   AF-A0A4P6B8P2-F1
#
_cell.length_a   1.000
_cell.length_b   1.000
_cell.length_c   1.000
_cell.angle_alpha   90.00
_cell.angle_beta   90.00
_cell.angle_gamma   90.00
#
_symmetry.space_group_name_H-M   'P 1'
#
loop_
_entity.id
_entity.type
_entity.pdbx_description
1 polymer ?
#
loop_
_entity_poly.entity_id
_entity_poly.type
_entity_poly.pdbx_seq_one_letter_code
_entity_poly.pdbx_strand_id
1 'polypeptide(L)'
;MKVLDYTLYLSTDDVRVAYHLARVLNQKGGGAIAARGQEAGRETAVVVHLLDWQAFPLLRVLETVRAAARTFNIQISRGVLGPAPGEAILEVARQALLLDSPPVIIAPEPGENAKG
;
A
#
# COMPACT_ATOMS: atom_id res chain seq x y z
N MET A 1 6.82 17.89 3.69
CA MET A 1 6.45 16.72 2.87
C MET A 1 5.17 16.13 3.46
N LYS A 2 4.15 15.82 2.65
CA LYS A 2 2.86 15.33 3.14
C LYS A 2 2.96 13.81 3.36
N VAL A 3 2.57 13.35 4.54
CA VAL A 3 2.50 11.91 4.87
C VAL A 3 1.43 11.26 4.00
N LEU A 4 1.70 10.05 3.50
CA LEU A 4 0.71 9.23 2.79
C LEU A 4 0.14 8.17 3.70
N ASP A 5 -1.18 8.04 3.70
CA ASP A 5 -1.86 7.03 4.50
C ASP A 5 -2.25 5.86 3.61
N TYR A 6 -1.84 4.65 3.99
CA TYR A 6 -2.21 3.42 3.31
C TYR A 6 -2.69 2.38 4.33
N THR A 7 -3.95 2.01 4.25
CA THR A 7 -4.58 1.03 5.14
C THR A 7 -4.83 -0.28 4.40
N LEU A 8 -4.39 -1.38 5.00
CA LEU A 8 -4.54 -2.73 4.47
C LEU A 8 -5.44 -3.53 5.40
N TYR A 9 -6.63 -3.89 4.91
CA TYR A 9 -7.58 -4.74 5.61
C TYR A 9 -7.23 -6.22 5.39
N LEU A 10 -7.40 -7.02 6.43
CA LEU A 10 -7.02 -8.43 6.47
C LEU A 10 -8.25 -9.31 6.48
N SER A 11 -8.15 -10.50 5.91
CA SER A 11 -9.19 -11.53 5.90
C SER A 11 -9.37 -12.23 7.26
N THR A 12 -9.09 -11.54 8.37
CA THR A 12 -9.20 -12.03 9.74
C THR A 12 -9.67 -10.92 10.67
N ASP A 13 -10.32 -11.29 11.76
CA ASP A 13 -10.66 -10.46 12.92
C ASP A 13 -9.62 -10.57 14.05
N ASP A 14 -8.59 -11.41 13.92
CA ASP A 14 -7.52 -11.54 14.92
C ASP A 14 -6.53 -10.36 14.85
N VAL A 15 -6.72 -9.37 15.71
CA VAL A 15 -5.88 -8.16 15.78
C VAL A 15 -4.40 -8.45 16.04
N ARG A 16 -4.07 -9.61 16.63
CA ARG A 16 -2.68 -10.02 16.88
C ARG A 16 -1.91 -10.19 15.57
N VAL A 17 -2.59 -10.62 14.50
CA VAL A 17 -2.00 -10.71 13.16
C VAL A 17 -1.68 -9.30 12.65
N ALA A 18 -2.62 -8.37 12.75
CA ALA A 18 -2.39 -6.97 12.35
C ALA A 18 -1.22 -6.34 13.13
N TYR A 19 -1.10 -6.58 14.43
CA TYR A 19 0.04 -6.12 15.23
C TYR A 19 1.36 -6.73 14.77
N HIS A 20 1.39 -8.03 14.46
CA HIS A 20 2.57 -8.69 13.95
C HIS A 20 3.00 -8.08 12.61
N LEU A 21 2.08 -7.91 11.67
CA LEU A 21 2.35 -7.34 10.35
C LEU A 21 2.84 -5.89 10.43
N ALA A 22 2.23 -5.08 11.30
CA ALA A 22 2.69 -3.71 11.56
C ALA A 22 4.12 -3.69 12.12
N ARG A 23 4.46 -4.60 13.04
CA ARG A 23 5.83 -4.75 13.55
C ARG A 23 6.82 -5.11 12.45
N VAL A 24 6.48 -6.08 11.60
CA VAL A 24 7.33 -6.46 10.45
C VAL A 24 7.55 -5.27 9.52
N LEU A 25 6.50 -4.51 9.21
CA LEU A 25 6.60 -3.29 8.42
C LEU A 25 7.55 -2.27 9.05
N ASN A 26 7.37 -1.93 10.33
CA ASN A 26 8.24 -0.97 11.01
C ASN A 26 9.71 -1.41 11.01
N GLN A 27 9.98 -2.71 11.17
CA GLN A 27 11.35 -3.23 11.08
C GLN A 27 11.94 -3.12 9.66
N LYS A 28 11.13 -3.28 8.62
CA LYS A 28 11.57 -3.25 7.21
C LYS A 28 11.66 -1.85 6.63
N GLY A 29 10.74 -0.97 6.98
CA GLY A 29 10.68 0.40 6.48
C GLY A 29 11.45 1.41 7.33
N GLY A 30 11.81 1.06 8.57
CA GLY A 30 12.59 1.95 9.44
C GLY A 30 11.93 3.32 9.60
N GLY A 31 12.71 4.39 9.49
CA GLY A 31 12.20 5.77 9.60
C GLY A 31 11.34 6.25 8.43
N ALA A 32 11.22 5.49 7.35
CA ALA A 32 10.42 5.88 6.18
C ALA A 32 8.91 5.67 6.40
N ILE A 33 8.52 4.88 7.41
CA ILE A 33 7.11 4.60 7.71
C ILE A 33 6.84 4.55 9.22
N ALA A 34 5.56 4.65 9.58
CA ALA A 34 5.04 4.23 10.87
C ALA A 34 3.78 3.40 10.65
N ALA A 35 3.79 2.14 11.08
CA ALA A 35 2.69 1.20 10.93
C ALA A 35 2.09 0.78 12.27
N ARG A 36 0.77 0.59 12.30
CA ARG A 36 0.00 0.12 13.46
C ARG A 36 -1.04 -0.91 13.02
N GLY A 37 -1.19 -1.98 13.80
CA GLY A 37 -2.32 -2.90 13.68
C GLY A 37 -3.51 -2.40 14.49
N GLN A 38 -4.73 -2.65 14.04
CA GLN A 38 -5.94 -2.34 14.80
C GLN A 38 -7.14 -3.19 14.39
N GLU A 39 -8.13 -3.23 15.27
CA GLU A 39 -9.48 -3.69 14.92
C GLU A 39 -10.15 -2.68 13.99
N ALA A 40 -10.98 -3.19 13.08
CA ALA A 40 -11.71 -2.40 12.10
C ALA A 40 -13.08 -3.02 11.82
N GLY A 41 -13.99 -2.92 12.80
CA GLY A 41 -15.33 -3.50 12.71
C GLY A 41 -15.28 -5.03 12.81
N ARG A 42 -15.64 -5.72 11.72
CA ARG A 42 -15.56 -7.20 11.62
C ARG A 42 -14.27 -7.70 10.96
N GLU A 43 -13.37 -6.78 10.62
CA GLU A 43 -12.06 -7.07 10.06
C GLU A 43 -10.97 -6.51 11.00
N THR A 44 -9.73 -6.80 10.68
CA THR A 44 -8.57 -6.10 11.23
C THR A 44 -7.81 -5.39 10.11
N ALA A 45 -7.03 -4.39 10.49
CA ALA A 45 -6.30 -3.58 9.53
C ALA A 45 -4.88 -3.25 10.01
N VAL A 46 -4.00 -3.08 9.03
CA VAL A 46 -2.69 -2.47 9.20
C VAL A 46 -2.76 -1.07 8.61
N VAL A 47 -2.71 -0.05 9.46
CA VAL A 47 -2.65 1.35 9.06
C VAL A 47 -1.18 1.74 8.94
N VAL A 48 -0.80 2.30 7.80
CA VAL A 48 0.58 2.68 7.49
C VAL A 48 0.62 4.16 7.12
N HIS A 49 1.44 4.90 7.84
CA HIS A 49 1.82 6.27 7.51
C HIS A 49 3.18 6.22 6.80
N LEU A 50 3.23 6.57 5.52
CA LEU A 50 4.47 6.69 4.77
C LEU A 50 5.01 8.11 4.95
N LEU A 51 6.13 8.22 5.65
CA LEU A 51 6.87 9.46 5.89
C LEU A 51 7.79 9.80 4.71
N ASP A 52 8.31 8.76 4.05
CA ASP A 52 9.14 8.84 2.84
C ASP A 52 8.78 7.67 1.91
N TRP A 53 7.92 7.96 0.91
CA TRP A 53 7.47 6.95 -0.04
C TRP A 53 8.54 6.64 -1.10
N GLN A 54 9.54 7.49 -1.28
CA GLN A 54 10.66 7.21 -2.18
C GLN A 54 11.59 6.17 -1.55
N ALA A 55 11.84 6.27 -0.24
CA ALA A 55 12.65 5.31 0.50
C ALA A 55 11.91 3.97 0.74
N PHE A 56 10.58 4.01 0.98
CA PHE A 56 9.77 2.79 1.15
C PHE A 56 8.44 2.87 0.37
N PRO A 57 8.47 2.52 -0.92
CA PRO A 57 7.34 2.70 -1.84
C PRO A 57 6.09 1.90 -1.49
N LEU A 58 4.93 2.38 -1.96
CA LEU A 58 3.61 1.79 -1.71
C LEU A 58 3.55 0.30 -2.06
N LEU A 59 4.14 -0.10 -3.21
CA LEU A 59 4.16 -1.50 -3.60
C LEU A 59 4.96 -2.34 -2.61
N ARG A 60 6.10 -1.82 -2.11
CA ARG A 60 6.92 -2.52 -1.11
C ARG A 60 6.22 -2.68 0.23
N VAL A 61 5.38 -1.71 0.64
CA VAL A 61 4.48 -1.88 1.79
C VAL A 61 3.54 -3.07 1.55
N LEU A 62 2.85 -3.08 0.42
CA LEU A 62 1.88 -4.14 0.08
C LEU A 62 2.54 -5.51 0.03
N GLU A 63 3.69 -5.64 -0.66
CA GLU A 63 4.41 -6.90 -0.80
C GLU A 63 4.98 -7.40 0.53
N THR A 64 5.49 -6.50 1.36
CA THR A 64 5.99 -6.85 2.71
C THR A 64 4.87 -7.44 3.56
N VAL A 65 3.68 -6.81 3.54
CA VAL A 65 2.52 -7.32 4.27
C VAL A 65 2.04 -8.64 3.68
N ARG A 66 1.94 -8.77 2.35
CA ARG A 66 1.55 -10.03 1.70
C ARG A 66 2.49 -11.18 2.07
N ALA A 67 3.80 -10.94 2.02
CA ALA A 67 4.80 -11.95 2.33
C ALA A 67 4.69 -12.40 3.79
N ALA A 68 4.53 -11.47 4.73
CA ALA A 68 4.38 -11.80 6.15
C ALA A 68 3.01 -12.43 6.47
N ALA A 69 1.93 -12.04 5.81
CA ALA A 69 0.59 -12.59 6.05
C ALA A 69 0.48 -14.07 5.62
N ARG A 70 1.28 -14.49 4.62
CA ARG A 70 1.32 -15.90 4.17
C ARG A 70 1.67 -16.88 5.29
N THR A 71 2.50 -16.49 6.27
CA THR A 71 2.84 -17.38 7.40
C THR A 71 1.66 -17.67 8.32
N PHE A 72 0.60 -16.88 8.21
CA PHE A 72 -0.64 -17.03 8.98
C PHE A 72 -1.81 -17.53 8.11
N ASN A 73 -1.58 -17.89 6.85
CA ASN A 73 -2.63 -18.21 5.87
C ASN A 73 -3.70 -17.11 5.73
N ILE A 74 -3.29 -15.85 5.91
CA ILE A 74 -4.18 -14.68 5.83
C ILE A 74 -3.90 -13.91 4.55
N GLN A 75 -4.96 -13.35 3.98
CA GLN A 75 -4.90 -12.51 2.80
C GLN A 75 -5.22 -11.07 3.16
N ILE A 76 -4.76 -10.15 2.32
CA ILE A 76 -5.21 -8.75 2.35
C ILE A 76 -6.52 -8.71 1.57
N SER A 77 -7.63 -8.38 2.23
CA SER A 77 -8.95 -8.30 1.61
C SER A 77 -9.12 -7.05 0.75
N ARG A 78 -8.55 -5.93 1.20
CA ARG A 78 -8.71 -4.62 0.57
C ARG A 78 -7.59 -3.68 0.99
N GLY A 79 -7.18 -2.80 0.09
CA GLY A 79 -6.32 -1.64 0.38
C GLY A 79 -7.09 -0.33 0.21
N VAL A 80 -6.85 0.64 1.09
CA VAL A 80 -7.38 1.99 0.98
C VAL A 80 -6.23 2.97 1.07
N LEU A 81 -5.99 3.70 -0.01
CA LEU A 81 -4.96 4.72 -0.11
C LEU A 81 -5.61 6.11 0.07
N GLY A 82 -5.01 6.93 0.94
CA GLY A 82 -5.36 8.34 1.06
C GLY A 82 -4.89 9.16 -0.15
N PRO A 83 -5.09 10.49 -0.15
CA PRO A 83 -4.59 11.34 -1.22
C PRO A 83 -3.07 11.18 -1.42
N ALA A 84 -2.65 10.83 -2.64
CA ALA A 84 -1.26 10.60 -2.98
C ALA A 84 -0.82 11.44 -4.19
N PRO A 85 0.45 11.89 -4.23
CA PRO A 85 1.06 12.45 -5.43
C PRO A 85 0.99 11.45 -6.58
N GLY A 86 0.81 11.95 -7.81
CA GLY A 86 0.79 11.10 -9.00
C GLY A 86 2.07 10.29 -9.15
N GLU A 87 3.21 10.88 -8.79
CA GLU A 87 4.53 10.26 -8.83
C GLU A 87 4.62 9.00 -7.96
N ALA A 88 3.95 8.99 -6.80
CA ALA A 88 3.90 7.81 -5.94
C ALA A 88 3.15 6.65 -6.59
N ILE A 89 2.12 6.96 -7.40
CA ILE A 89 1.36 5.97 -8.17
C ILE A 89 2.16 5.48 -9.39
N LEU A 90 2.84 6.38 -10.09
CA LEU A 90 3.70 6.02 -11.21
C LEU A 90 4.86 5.13 -10.75
N GLU A 91 5.38 5.35 -9.54
CA GLU A 91 6.40 4.48 -8.95
C GLU A 91 5.86 3.07 -8.68
N VAL A 92 4.59 2.92 -8.28
CA VAL A 92 3.95 1.59 -8.18
C VAL A 92 3.91 0.91 -9.54
N ALA A 93 3.48 1.61 -10.59
CA ALA A 93 3.42 1.06 -11.94
C ALA A 93 4.81 0.64 -12.43
N ARG A 94 5.82 1.48 -12.19
CA ARG A 94 7.21 1.20 -12.51
C ARG A 94 7.69 -0.09 -11.85
N GLN A 95 7.46 -0.24 -10.55
CA GLN A 95 7.93 -1.41 -9.80
C GLN A 95 7.13 -2.68 -10.13
N ALA A 96 5.80 -2.60 -10.20
CA ALA A 96 4.93 -3.75 -10.42
C ALA A 96 5.09 -4.33 -11.82
N LEU A 97 5.40 -3.48 -12.81
CA LEU A 97 5.60 -3.89 -14.20
C LEU A 97 7.08 -4.06 -14.56
N LEU A 98 8.00 -3.95 -13.60
CA LEU A 98 9.45 -4.09 -13.79
C LEU A 98 10.01 -3.16 -14.89
N LEU A 99 9.63 -1.89 -14.84
CA LEU A 99 10.09 -0.87 -15.79
C LEU A 99 11.37 -0.17 -15.28
N ASP A 100 12.22 0.23 -16.22
CA ASP A 100 13.45 0.98 -15.92
C ASP A 100 13.14 2.41 -15.41
N SER A 101 12.06 3.03 -15.89
CA SER A 101 11.65 4.40 -15.54
C SER A 101 10.13 4.52 -15.39
N PRO A 102 9.62 5.50 -14.61
CA PRO A 102 8.19 5.72 -14.48
C PRO A 102 7.51 5.92 -15.85
N PRO A 103 6.33 5.32 -16.06
CA PRO A 103 5.62 5.44 -17.32
C PRO A 103 5.09 6.87 -17.52
N VAL A 104 5.05 7.32 -18.77
CA VAL A 104 4.39 8.58 -19.15
C VAL A 104 2.90 8.31 -19.36
N ILE A 105 2.05 9.05 -18.65
CA ILE A 105 0.60 8.94 -18.79
C ILE A 105 0.14 9.89 -19.89
N ILE A 106 -0.41 9.32 -20.95
CA ILE A 106 -1.02 10.07 -22.05
C ILE A 106 -2.50 10.23 -21.69
N ALA A 107 -3.00 11.48 -21.67
CA ALA A 107 -4.42 11.73 -21.50
C ALA A 107 -5.19 11.16 -22.72
N PRO A 108 -6.41 10.65 -22.56
CA PRO A 108 -7.22 10.26 -23.71
C PRO A 108 -7.38 11.45 -24.65
N GLU A 109 -7.27 11.20 -25.95
CA GLU A 109 -7.53 12.21 -26.99
C GLU A 109 -8.93 12.82 -26.75
N PRO A 110 -9.08 14.15 -26.73
CA PRO A 110 -10.39 14.77 -26.58
C PRO A 110 -11.25 14.45 -27.82
N GLY A 111 -12.03 13.37 -27.75
CA GLY A 111 -12.93 12.96 -28.83
C GLY A 111 -13.48 11.53 -28.78
N GLU A 112 -12.89 10.61 -28.01
CA GLU A 112 -13.29 9.19 -28.05
C GLU A 112 -14.45 8.80 -27.11
N ASN A 113 -15.13 9.78 -26.50
CA ASN A 113 -16.37 9.56 -25.73
C ASN A 113 -17.52 10.40 -26.29
N ALA A 114 -17.91 10.10 -27.53
CA ALA A 114 -19.19 10.52 -28.09
C ALA A 114 -19.69 9.46 -29.08
N LYS A 115 -19.89 8.22 -28.63
CA LYS A 115 -20.80 7.22 -29.20
C LYS A 115 -20.79 5.96 -28.34
N GLY A 116 -21.88 5.72 -27.63
CA GLY A 116 -22.13 4.55 -26.79
C GLY A 116 -23.30 4.81 -25.88
#